data_AF-A0A7J3BIQ4-F1
#
_entry.id   AF-A0A7J3BIQ4-F1
#
_cell.length_a   1.000
_cell.length_b   1.000
_cell.length_c   1.000
_cell.angle_alpha   90.00
_cell.angle_beta   90.00
_cell.angle_gamma   90.00
#
_symmetry.space_group_name_H-M   'P 1'
#
loop_
_entity.id
_entity.type
_entity.pdbx_description
1 polymer ?
#
loop_
_entity_poly.entity_id
_entity_poly.type
_entity_poly.pdbx_seq_one_letter_code
_entity_poly.pdbx_strand_id
1 'polypeptide(L)'
;MPEWVVHLYTGKYFCGISDKVYDEINRFVDSLGPEHDVNRIIVDGHWIPEALLYVASYAYEKWGYEGLKALLHHNLLDYSKTLSVGGKYGYLVKKYGPDCTIDIIRFTYKVLDHIKDDMSLILNMLKEGAEAYDIVKEVDDKWVGGIRYPKSFLNILKRENLIEFLESLINVVDELRDCMCVCVDEVAWLTWCDLDENRRNYCPACGRVVSSSEPHVLIPNEYGERLAYKLHRECLESLKTKG
;
A
#
# COMPACT_ATOMS: atom_id res chain seq x y z
N MET A 1 -0.80 -6.63 -9.93
CA MET A 1 -0.24 -5.33 -9.53
C MET A 1 -1.02 -4.25 -10.24
N PRO A 2 -1.44 -3.16 -9.56
CA PRO A 2 -1.91 -1.96 -10.24
C PRO A 2 -0.86 -1.43 -11.21
N GLU A 3 -1.28 -0.58 -12.14
CA GLU A 3 -0.34 0.06 -13.04
C GLU A 3 0.42 1.17 -12.34
N TRP A 4 1.64 1.46 -12.78
CA TRP A 4 2.47 2.52 -12.19
C TRP A 4 1.74 3.85 -12.09
N VAL A 5 0.90 4.18 -13.08
CA VAL A 5 0.09 5.42 -13.05
C VAL A 5 -0.87 5.46 -11.85
N VAL A 6 -1.42 4.31 -11.45
CA VAL A 6 -2.29 4.19 -10.27
C VAL A 6 -1.49 4.41 -9.00
N HIS A 7 -0.31 3.80 -8.89
CA HIS A 7 0.61 3.99 -7.77
C HIS A 7 1.05 5.45 -7.62
N LEU A 8 1.49 6.08 -8.71
CA LEU A 8 1.91 7.48 -8.73
C LEU A 8 0.77 8.41 -8.33
N TYR A 9 -0.41 8.23 -8.93
CA TYR A 9 -1.58 9.07 -8.65
C TYR A 9 -2.01 8.95 -7.18
N THR A 10 -2.23 7.73 -6.69
CA THR A 10 -2.69 7.52 -5.31
C THR A 10 -1.63 7.96 -4.29
N GLY A 11 -0.35 7.67 -4.56
CA GLY A 11 0.76 8.11 -3.74
C GLY A 11 0.85 9.63 -3.63
N LYS A 12 0.74 10.35 -4.75
CA LYS A 12 0.81 11.81 -4.79
C LYS A 12 -0.40 12.48 -4.16
N TYR A 13 -1.60 12.11 -4.61
CA TYR A 13 -2.80 12.87 -4.30
C TYR A 13 -3.45 12.47 -2.97
N PHE A 14 -3.21 11.23 -2.49
CA PHE A 14 -3.79 10.77 -1.23
C PHE A 14 -2.76 10.65 -0.12
N CYS A 15 -1.51 10.30 -0.44
CA CYS A 15 -0.48 10.07 0.56
C CYS A 15 0.68 11.09 0.54
N GLY A 16 0.63 12.13 -0.31
CA GLY A 16 1.62 13.21 -0.33
C GLY A 16 3.03 12.78 -0.72
N ILE A 17 3.17 11.73 -1.53
CA ILE A 17 4.46 11.19 -2.00
C ILE A 17 4.81 11.82 -3.35
N SER A 18 6.01 12.37 -3.49
CA SER A 18 6.44 12.99 -4.74
C SER A 18 6.59 11.98 -5.87
N ASP A 19 6.20 12.41 -7.08
CA ASP A 19 6.29 11.59 -8.30
C ASP A 19 7.72 11.07 -8.54
N LYS A 20 8.73 11.90 -8.22
CA LYS A 20 10.14 11.53 -8.42
C LYS A 20 10.54 10.35 -7.53
N VAL A 21 10.31 10.45 -6.21
CA VAL A 21 10.69 9.38 -5.28
C VAL A 21 9.89 8.12 -5.58
N TYR A 22 8.60 8.27 -5.88
CA TYR A 22 7.75 7.13 -6.18
C TYR A 22 8.18 6.42 -7.48
N ASP A 23 8.49 7.13 -8.57
CA ASP A 23 8.98 6.51 -9.82
C ASP A 23 10.29 5.72 -9.59
N GLU A 24 11.22 6.26 -8.81
CA GLU A 24 12.46 5.57 -8.46
C GLU A 24 12.20 4.31 -7.61
N ILE A 25 11.24 4.36 -6.69
CA ILE A 25 10.82 3.22 -5.88
C ILE A 25 10.14 2.15 -6.74
N ASN A 26 9.23 2.52 -7.66
CA ASN A 26 8.60 1.58 -8.59
C ASN A 26 9.65 0.78 -9.36
N ARG A 27 10.64 1.49 -9.94
CA ARG A 27 11.76 0.86 -10.65
C ARG A 27 12.56 -0.06 -9.73
N PHE A 28 12.79 0.35 -8.50
CA PHE A 28 13.50 -0.46 -7.53
C PHE A 28 12.75 -1.75 -7.18
N VAL A 29 11.47 -1.66 -6.81
CA VAL A 29 10.66 -2.84 -6.46
C VAL A 29 10.59 -3.81 -7.64
N ASP A 30 10.33 -3.32 -8.85
CA ASP A 30 10.29 -4.17 -10.05
C ASP A 30 11.67 -4.79 -10.38
N SER A 31 12.77 -4.08 -10.09
CA SER A 31 14.13 -4.58 -10.31
C SER A 31 14.54 -5.75 -9.42
N LEU A 32 13.86 -5.94 -8.28
CA LEU A 32 14.10 -7.08 -7.38
C LEU A 32 13.58 -8.40 -7.99
N GLY A 33 12.83 -8.37 -9.10
CA GLY A 33 12.34 -9.58 -9.77
C GLY A 33 11.53 -10.45 -8.81
N PRO A 34 11.61 -11.80 -8.85
CA PRO A 34 10.88 -12.66 -7.92
C PRO A 34 11.16 -12.39 -6.42
N GLU A 35 12.24 -11.69 -6.08
CA GLU A 35 12.61 -11.40 -4.69
C GLU A 35 11.72 -10.32 -4.05
N HIS A 36 11.05 -9.45 -4.84
CA HIS A 36 10.06 -8.54 -4.27
C HIS A 36 8.86 -9.29 -3.68
N ASP A 37 8.48 -10.43 -4.29
CA ASP A 37 7.38 -11.28 -3.82
C ASP A 37 7.71 -11.98 -2.50
N VAL A 38 8.98 -12.35 -2.31
CA VAL A 38 9.47 -12.97 -1.07
C VAL A 38 9.49 -11.94 0.06
N ASN A 39 9.82 -10.70 -0.25
CA ASN A 39 9.92 -9.64 0.74
C ASN A 39 8.58 -8.95 1.08
N ARG A 40 7.48 -9.32 0.42
CA ARG A 40 6.10 -8.82 0.69
C ARG A 40 5.18 -9.86 1.34
N ILE A 41 5.72 -10.94 1.89
CA ILE A 41 4.90 -12.02 2.47
C ILE A 41 4.19 -11.50 3.72
N ILE A 42 2.87 -11.41 3.62
CA ILE A 42 1.96 -11.06 4.71
C ILE A 42 1.13 -12.30 5.05
N VAL A 43 1.24 -12.77 6.30
CA VAL A 43 0.52 -13.93 6.84
C VAL A 43 -0.35 -13.48 8.00
N ASP A 44 -1.66 -13.64 7.87
CA ASP A 44 -2.65 -13.18 8.86
C ASP A 44 -2.46 -11.71 9.30
N GLY A 45 -2.11 -10.85 8.35
CA GLY A 45 -1.82 -9.44 8.62
C GLY A 45 -0.45 -9.17 9.21
N HIS A 46 0.39 -10.18 9.49
CA HIS A 46 1.79 -9.95 9.85
C HIS A 46 2.65 -9.95 8.61
N TRP A 47 3.30 -8.83 8.32
CA TRP A 47 4.44 -8.82 7.41
C TRP A 47 5.59 -9.54 8.11
N ILE A 48 6.28 -10.47 7.44
CA ILE A 48 7.51 -11.05 8.00
C ILE A 48 8.50 -9.92 8.36
N PRO A 49 8.76 -9.65 9.65
CA PRO A 49 9.40 -8.39 10.02
C PRO A 49 10.87 -8.30 9.58
N GLU A 50 11.60 -9.43 9.54
CA GLU A 50 12.97 -9.46 8.99
C GLU A 50 13.02 -9.00 7.54
N ALA A 51 12.07 -9.48 6.73
CA ALA A 51 12.01 -9.16 5.31
C ALA A 51 11.64 -7.68 5.11
N LEU A 52 10.67 -7.20 5.89
CA LEU A 52 10.29 -5.79 5.91
C LEU A 52 11.48 -4.89 6.28
N LEU A 53 12.15 -5.19 7.40
CA LEU A 53 13.29 -4.41 7.88
C LEU A 53 14.42 -4.37 6.86
N TYR A 54 14.71 -5.49 6.19
CA TYR A 54 15.72 -5.54 5.15
C TYR A 54 15.41 -4.57 4.00
N VAL A 55 14.23 -4.67 3.41
CA VAL A 55 13.88 -3.82 2.25
C VAL A 55 13.62 -2.36 2.64
N ALA A 56 12.98 -2.13 3.79
CA ALA A 56 12.71 -0.79 4.31
C ALA A 56 14.02 -0.06 4.63
N SER A 57 14.99 -0.74 5.24
CA SER A 57 16.28 -0.13 5.56
C SER A 57 17.01 0.38 4.31
N TYR A 58 16.98 -0.39 3.21
CA TYR A 58 17.56 0.04 1.94
C TYR A 58 16.82 1.27 1.36
N ALA A 59 15.49 1.26 1.41
CA ALA A 59 14.71 2.40 0.92
C ALA A 59 14.96 3.67 1.74
N TYR A 60 15.09 3.54 3.06
CA TYR A 60 15.42 4.65 3.94
C TYR A 60 16.82 5.21 3.65
N GLU A 61 17.83 4.36 3.50
CA GLU A 61 19.20 4.82 3.21
C GLU A 61 19.31 5.58 1.90
N LYS A 62 18.50 5.21 0.90
CA LYS A 62 18.59 5.79 -0.45
C LYS A 62 17.67 6.97 -0.69
N TRP A 63 16.46 6.96 -0.11
CA TRP A 63 15.41 7.96 -0.36
C TRP A 63 14.82 8.55 0.92
N GLY A 64 15.35 8.19 2.09
CA GLY A 64 14.92 8.72 3.39
C GLY A 64 13.49 8.34 3.76
N TYR A 65 12.88 9.20 4.58
CA TYR A 65 11.51 9.07 5.07
C TYR A 65 10.49 8.86 3.94
N GLU A 66 10.59 9.65 2.88
CA GLU A 66 9.66 9.58 1.75
C GLU A 66 9.81 8.26 0.98
N GLY A 67 11.03 7.73 0.88
CA GLY A 67 11.31 6.40 0.33
C GLY A 67 10.61 5.27 1.08
N LEU A 68 10.63 5.32 2.41
CA LEU A 68 9.89 4.36 3.25
C LEU A 68 8.40 4.40 2.97
N LYS A 69 7.84 5.60 2.92
CA LYS A 69 6.43 5.82 2.64
C LYS A 69 6.03 5.28 1.26
N ALA A 70 6.81 5.59 0.24
CA ALA A 70 6.62 5.08 -1.12
C ALA A 70 6.70 3.55 -1.20
N LEU A 71 7.70 2.94 -0.54
CA LEU A 71 7.88 1.50 -0.53
C LEU A 71 6.70 0.77 0.13
N LEU A 72 6.31 1.22 1.34
CA LEU A 72 5.18 0.63 2.06
C LEU A 72 3.87 0.82 1.31
N HIS A 73 3.60 2.04 0.83
CA HIS A 73 2.42 2.33 0.03
C HIS A 73 2.34 1.44 -1.21
N HIS A 74 3.43 1.30 -1.96
CA HIS A 74 3.50 0.44 -3.14
C HIS A 74 3.09 -1.00 -2.83
N ASN A 75 3.75 -1.61 -1.85
CA ASN A 75 3.52 -3.02 -1.51
C ASN A 75 2.10 -3.26 -0.96
N LEU A 76 1.59 -2.35 -0.11
CA LEU A 76 0.23 -2.44 0.42
C LEU A 76 -0.81 -2.30 -0.69
N LEU A 77 -0.58 -1.41 -1.67
CA LEU A 77 -1.47 -1.23 -2.81
C LEU A 77 -1.49 -2.47 -3.72
N ASP A 78 -0.32 -3.07 -3.96
CA ASP A 78 -0.18 -4.33 -4.69
C ASP A 78 -0.91 -5.50 -4.02
N TYR A 79 -0.74 -5.60 -2.71
CA TYR A 79 -1.42 -6.62 -1.92
C TYR A 79 -2.93 -6.41 -1.95
N SER A 80 -3.38 -5.17 -1.84
CA SER A 80 -4.81 -4.81 -1.93
C SER A 80 -5.40 -5.16 -3.29
N LYS A 81 -4.66 -4.98 -4.40
CA LYS A 81 -5.08 -5.48 -5.72
C LYS A 81 -5.20 -7.00 -5.73
N THR A 82 -4.23 -7.70 -5.15
CA THR A 82 -4.23 -9.17 -5.07
C THR A 82 -5.45 -9.68 -4.32
N LEU A 83 -5.81 -9.07 -3.19
CA LEU A 83 -7.04 -9.37 -2.45
C LEU A 83 -8.30 -9.00 -3.26
N SER A 84 -8.29 -7.89 -3.98
CA SER A 84 -9.42 -7.44 -4.80
C SER A 84 -9.70 -8.33 -6.02
N VAL A 85 -8.70 -9.08 -6.52
CA VAL A 85 -8.87 -9.99 -7.68
C VAL A 85 -9.12 -11.43 -7.28
N GLY A 86 -8.63 -11.86 -6.11
CA GLY A 86 -8.53 -13.27 -5.71
C GLY A 86 -9.25 -13.63 -4.41
N GLY A 87 -9.45 -14.94 -4.22
CA GLY A 87 -10.01 -15.49 -2.98
C GLY A 87 -11.42 -15.00 -2.65
N LYS A 88 -11.73 -14.99 -1.34
CA LYS A 88 -13.03 -14.55 -0.81
C LYS A 88 -13.32 -13.09 -1.18
N TYR A 89 -12.35 -12.19 -0.99
CA TYR A 89 -12.55 -10.77 -1.21
C TYR A 89 -12.75 -10.43 -2.69
N GLY A 90 -11.96 -11.04 -3.58
CA GLY A 90 -12.16 -10.86 -5.01
C GLY A 90 -13.51 -11.36 -5.51
N TYR A 91 -14.06 -12.44 -4.93
CA TYR A 91 -15.44 -12.84 -5.22
C TYR A 91 -16.45 -11.75 -4.84
N LEU A 92 -16.30 -11.16 -3.65
CA LEU A 92 -17.19 -10.10 -3.17
C LEU A 92 -17.10 -8.84 -4.06
N VAL A 93 -15.89 -8.36 -4.34
CA VAL A 93 -15.66 -7.22 -5.24
C VAL A 93 -16.31 -7.46 -6.59
N LYS A 94 -16.05 -8.62 -7.22
CA LYS A 94 -16.60 -8.95 -8.55
C LYS A 94 -18.13 -8.95 -8.59
N LYS A 95 -18.76 -9.46 -7.53
CA LYS A 95 -20.21 -9.70 -7.48
C LYS A 95 -21.01 -8.50 -7.01
N TYR A 96 -20.52 -7.80 -6.00
CA TYR A 96 -21.26 -6.75 -5.30
C TYR A 96 -20.67 -5.36 -5.48
N GLY A 97 -19.47 -5.25 -6.07
CA GLY A 97 -18.82 -3.98 -6.32
C GLY A 97 -17.83 -3.57 -5.22
N PRO A 98 -17.28 -2.36 -5.36
CA PRO A 98 -16.24 -1.82 -4.49
C PRO A 98 -16.73 -1.53 -3.07
N ASP A 99 -18.04 -1.41 -2.81
CA ASP A 99 -18.58 -1.25 -1.44
C ASP A 99 -18.20 -2.40 -0.49
N CYS A 100 -17.74 -3.53 -1.03
CA CYS A 100 -17.20 -4.66 -0.25
C CYS A 100 -15.72 -4.52 0.14
N THR A 101 -15.08 -3.36 -0.13
CA THR A 101 -13.66 -3.08 0.19
C THR A 101 -13.36 -3.00 1.67
N ILE A 102 -14.38 -2.84 2.52
CA ILE A 102 -14.19 -2.64 3.96
C ILE A 102 -13.33 -3.74 4.61
N ASP A 103 -13.46 -4.99 4.16
CA ASP A 103 -12.65 -6.10 4.70
C ASP A 103 -11.20 -6.03 4.22
N ILE A 104 -10.94 -5.55 3.00
CA ILE A 104 -9.59 -5.32 2.46
C ILE A 104 -8.94 -4.16 3.21
N ILE A 105 -9.67 -3.06 3.43
CA ILE A 105 -9.20 -1.90 4.20
C ILE A 105 -8.84 -2.33 5.64
N ARG A 106 -9.73 -3.09 6.30
CA ARG A 106 -9.46 -3.64 7.64
C ARG A 106 -8.21 -4.52 7.67
N PHE A 107 -8.02 -5.34 6.64
CA PHE A 107 -6.81 -6.15 6.53
C PHE A 107 -5.55 -5.27 6.38
N THR A 108 -5.58 -4.25 5.51
CA THR A 108 -4.48 -3.29 5.36
C THR A 108 -4.17 -2.58 6.67
N TYR A 109 -5.18 -2.19 7.45
CA TYR A 109 -4.99 -1.62 8.78
C TYR A 109 -4.40 -2.61 9.79
N LYS A 110 -4.84 -3.86 9.76
CA LYS A 110 -4.23 -4.93 10.57
C LYS A 110 -2.74 -5.08 10.25
N VAL A 111 -2.36 -4.99 8.98
CA VAL A 111 -0.94 -5.01 8.57
C VAL A 111 -0.17 -3.84 9.14
N LEU A 112 -0.68 -2.62 8.99
CA LEU A 112 -0.04 -1.42 9.53
C LEU A 112 0.08 -1.49 11.07
N ASP A 113 -0.96 -1.92 11.77
CA ASP A 113 -0.95 -2.09 13.23
C ASP A 113 0.14 -3.08 13.68
N HIS A 114 0.23 -4.24 13.01
CA HIS A 114 1.27 -5.22 13.36
C HIS A 114 2.68 -4.74 13.05
N ILE A 115 2.89 -4.02 11.94
CA ILE A 115 4.20 -3.38 11.68
C ILE A 115 4.54 -2.43 12.83
N LYS A 116 3.59 -1.60 13.25
CA LYS A 116 3.80 -0.67 14.36
C LYS A 116 4.17 -1.40 15.64
N ASP A 117 3.43 -2.45 16.00
CA ASP A 117 3.66 -3.22 17.22
C ASP A 117 5.04 -3.90 17.20
N ASP A 118 5.38 -4.58 16.10
CA ASP A 118 6.64 -5.29 15.93
C ASP A 118 7.85 -4.33 15.97
N MET A 119 7.75 -3.18 15.30
CA MET A 119 8.83 -2.18 15.28
C MET A 119 8.94 -1.43 16.60
N SER A 120 7.81 -1.16 17.28
CA SER A 120 7.80 -0.51 18.60
C SER A 120 8.45 -1.40 19.66
N LEU A 121 8.24 -2.72 19.60
CA LEU A 121 8.92 -3.67 20.48
C LEU A 121 10.44 -3.53 20.36
N ILE A 122 10.98 -3.60 19.14
CA ILE A 122 12.42 -3.45 18.90
C ILE A 122 12.91 -2.07 19.37
N LEU A 123 12.21 -1.01 19.00
CA LEU A 123 12.58 0.37 19.35
C LEU A 123 12.66 0.58 20.87
N ASN A 124 11.68 0.07 21.62
CA ASN A 124 11.66 0.18 23.08
C ASN A 124 12.84 -0.56 23.70
N MET A 125 13.13 -1.79 23.26
CA MET A 125 14.29 -2.55 23.73
C MET A 125 15.61 -1.82 23.46
N LEU A 126 15.78 -1.24 22.27
CA LEU A 126 16.96 -0.44 21.93
C LEU A 126 17.11 0.79 22.84
N LYS A 127 16.00 1.49 23.12
CA LYS A 127 15.99 2.65 24.03
C LYS A 127 16.30 2.28 25.48
N GLU A 128 15.98 1.06 25.89
CA GLU A 128 16.32 0.50 27.20
C GLU A 128 17.77 -0.02 27.28
N GLY A 129 18.51 0.02 26.17
CA GLY A 129 19.89 -0.45 26.10
C GLY A 129 20.03 -1.96 25.95
N ALA A 130 19.01 -2.64 25.42
CA ALA A 130 19.08 -4.06 25.11
C ALA A 130 20.12 -4.33 24.02
N GLU A 131 20.91 -5.39 24.20
CA GLU A 131 21.87 -5.83 23.21
C GLU A 131 21.19 -6.58 22.06
N ALA A 132 21.82 -6.61 20.88
CA ALA A 132 21.22 -7.22 19.68
C ALA A 132 20.83 -8.69 19.87
N TYR A 133 21.55 -9.44 20.71
CA TYR A 133 21.22 -10.83 21.02
C TYR A 133 19.95 -10.98 21.85
N ASP A 134 19.73 -10.08 22.81
CA ASP A 134 18.53 -10.08 23.64
C ASP A 134 17.29 -9.72 22.81
N ILE A 135 17.43 -8.76 21.90
CA ILE A 135 16.39 -8.41 20.92
C ILE A 135 16.02 -9.61 20.05
N VAL A 136 17.02 -10.28 19.46
CA VAL A 136 16.80 -11.49 18.64
C VAL A 136 16.00 -12.53 19.42
N LYS A 137 16.41 -12.82 20.66
CA LYS A 137 15.74 -13.82 21.48
C LYS A 137 14.28 -13.44 21.78
N GLU A 138 14.04 -12.18 22.17
CA GLU A 138 12.70 -11.72 22.52
C GLU A 138 11.74 -11.72 21.33
N VAL A 139 12.21 -11.35 20.14
CA VAL A 139 11.34 -11.29 18.96
C VAL A 139 11.14 -12.65 18.29
N ASP A 140 12.11 -13.59 18.37
CA ASP A 140 11.97 -14.95 17.81
C ASP A 140 10.76 -15.67 18.41
N ASP A 141 10.53 -15.51 19.72
CA ASP A 141 9.41 -16.13 20.43
C ASP A 141 8.05 -15.48 20.12
N LYS A 142 8.04 -14.21 19.69
CA LYS A 142 6.80 -13.43 19.50
C LYS A 142 6.37 -13.30 18.04
N TRP A 143 7.31 -13.27 17.11
CA TRP A 143 7.01 -13.04 15.70
C TRP A 143 6.39 -14.27 15.06
N VAL A 144 5.38 -14.02 14.22
CA VAL A 144 4.71 -15.09 13.47
C VAL A 144 5.72 -15.75 12.53
N GLY A 145 6.07 -17.00 12.83
CA GLY A 145 7.03 -17.79 12.06
C GLY A 145 8.50 -17.60 12.46
N GLY A 146 8.77 -16.87 13.56
CA GLY A 146 10.10 -16.65 14.12
C GLY A 146 11.08 -15.92 13.21
N ILE A 147 12.33 -15.88 13.63
CA ILE A 147 13.48 -15.36 12.90
C ILE A 147 14.01 -16.46 11.97
N ARG A 148 13.94 -16.23 10.66
CA ARG A 148 14.47 -17.18 9.66
C ARG A 148 15.90 -16.87 9.28
N TYR A 149 16.32 -15.61 9.37
CA TYR A 149 17.63 -15.13 8.93
C TYR A 149 18.35 -14.35 10.04
N PRO A 150 18.74 -15.00 11.15
CA PRO A 150 19.26 -14.33 12.34
C PRO A 150 20.50 -13.48 12.08
N LYS A 151 21.37 -13.92 11.16
CA LYS A 151 22.58 -13.15 10.80
C LYS A 151 22.25 -11.84 10.08
N SER A 152 21.27 -11.87 9.17
CA SER A 152 20.84 -10.66 8.45
C SER A 152 20.18 -9.69 9.40
N PHE A 153 19.30 -10.21 10.26
CA PHE A 153 18.62 -9.41 11.27
C PHE A 153 19.60 -8.79 12.28
N LEU A 154 20.58 -9.56 12.78
CA LEU A 154 21.67 -9.03 13.62
C LEU A 154 22.48 -7.92 12.94
N ASN A 155 22.67 -7.97 11.62
CA ASN A 155 23.37 -6.90 10.91
C ASN A 155 22.51 -5.62 10.84
N ILE A 156 21.19 -5.75 10.72
CA ILE A 156 20.27 -4.60 10.80
C ILE A 156 20.30 -3.99 12.20
N LEU A 157 20.27 -4.83 13.24
CA LEU A 157 20.30 -4.39 14.64
C LEU A 157 21.57 -3.61 15.03
N LYS A 158 22.65 -3.70 14.24
CA LYS A 158 23.93 -3.03 14.48
C LYS A 158 24.10 -1.71 13.73
N ARG A 159 23.10 -1.25 12.98
CA ARG A 159 23.20 0.00 12.22
C ARG A 159 23.17 1.21 13.16
N GLU A 160 24.04 2.18 12.88
CA GLU A 160 24.22 3.38 13.74
C GLU A 160 22.95 4.25 13.81
N ASN A 161 22.14 4.27 12.75
CA ASN A 161 20.91 5.06 12.64
C ASN A 161 19.62 4.24 12.89
N LEU A 162 19.72 3.05 13.50
CA LEU A 162 18.60 2.13 13.66
C LEU A 162 17.41 2.74 14.41
N ILE A 163 17.67 3.47 15.49
CA ILE A 163 16.60 4.12 16.29
C ILE A 163 15.83 5.14 15.43
N GLU A 164 16.54 6.03 14.73
CA GLU A 164 15.94 7.05 13.86
C GLU A 164 15.16 6.42 12.70
N PHE A 165 15.69 5.34 12.13
CA PHE A 165 15.03 4.57 11.09
C PHE A 165 13.73 3.92 11.59
N LEU A 166 13.74 3.29 12.77
CA LEU A 166 12.56 2.66 13.34
C LEU A 166 11.48 3.70 13.71
N GLU A 167 11.89 4.85 14.26
CA GLU A 167 10.99 5.97 14.52
C GLU A 167 10.35 6.49 13.23
N SER A 168 11.15 6.66 12.18
CA SER A 168 10.67 7.04 10.85
C SER A 168 9.69 6.03 10.28
N LEU A 169 9.99 4.73 10.39
CA LEU A 169 9.13 3.66 9.90
C LEU A 169 7.77 3.66 10.62
N ILE A 170 7.77 3.82 11.95
CA ILE A 170 6.55 3.89 12.75
C ILE A 170 5.70 5.12 12.37
N ASN A 171 6.33 6.29 12.19
CA ASN A 171 5.63 7.51 11.79
C ASN A 171 5.01 7.38 10.38
N VAL A 172 5.76 6.77 9.44
CA VAL A 172 5.24 6.46 8.10
C VAL A 172 4.03 5.54 8.17
N VAL A 173 4.06 4.52 9.04
CA VAL A 173 2.94 3.59 9.22
C VAL A 173 1.69 4.33 9.70
N ASP A 174 1.83 5.27 10.64
CA ASP A 174 0.74 6.11 11.11
C ASP A 174 0.18 7.01 9.98
N GLU A 175 1.04 7.68 9.21
CA GLU A 175 0.61 8.49 8.07
C GLU A 175 -0.10 7.66 6.99
N LEU A 176 0.37 6.44 6.71
CA LEU A 176 -0.25 5.56 5.73
C LEU A 176 -1.61 5.06 6.21
N ARG A 177 -1.81 4.87 7.52
CA ARG A 177 -3.12 4.48 8.06
C ARG A 177 -4.21 5.50 7.69
N ASP A 178 -3.86 6.78 7.67
CA ASP A 178 -4.79 7.87 7.38
C ASP A 178 -5.17 7.95 5.89
N CYS A 179 -4.25 7.62 4.97
CA CYS A 179 -4.49 7.76 3.53
C CYS A 179 -4.84 6.46 2.80
N MET A 180 -4.38 5.29 3.30
CA MET A 180 -4.46 4.04 2.53
C MET A 180 -5.90 3.57 2.25
N CYS A 181 -6.90 3.95 3.06
CA CYS A 181 -8.28 3.55 2.80
C CYS A 181 -8.78 4.01 1.42
N VAL A 182 -8.44 5.25 1.02
CA VAL A 182 -8.81 5.81 -0.28
C VAL A 182 -8.05 5.10 -1.40
N CYS A 183 -6.76 4.81 -1.20
CA CYS A 183 -5.95 4.09 -2.18
C CYS A 183 -6.46 2.65 -2.41
N VAL A 184 -6.85 1.96 -1.34
CA VAL A 184 -7.44 0.60 -1.40
C VAL A 184 -8.77 0.62 -2.14
N ASP A 185 -9.63 1.60 -1.84
CA ASP A 185 -10.92 1.74 -2.49
C ASP A 185 -10.77 2.01 -4.00
N GLU A 186 -9.86 2.91 -4.38
CA GLU A 186 -9.52 3.22 -5.77
C GLU A 186 -9.10 1.94 -6.53
N VAL A 187 -8.23 1.12 -5.94
CA VAL A 187 -7.79 -0.14 -6.57
C VAL A 187 -8.93 -1.13 -6.76
N ALA A 188 -9.86 -1.22 -5.81
CA ALA A 188 -10.98 -2.13 -5.92
C ALA A 188 -12.01 -1.64 -6.94
N TRP A 189 -12.24 -0.33 -7.03
CA TRP A 189 -13.03 0.28 -8.09
C TRP A 189 -12.48 -0.07 -9.47
N LEU A 190 -11.19 0.19 -9.70
CA LEU A 190 -10.53 -0.17 -10.96
C LEU A 190 -10.63 -1.67 -11.24
N THR A 191 -10.46 -2.51 -10.22
CA THR A 191 -10.62 -3.97 -10.35
C THR A 191 -12.03 -4.38 -10.75
N TRP A 192 -13.05 -3.71 -10.22
CA TRP A 192 -14.43 -3.96 -10.57
C TRP A 192 -14.77 -3.51 -11.99
N CYS A 193 -14.26 -2.33 -12.40
CA CYS A 193 -14.38 -1.80 -13.74
C CYS A 193 -13.69 -2.67 -14.80
N ASP A 194 -12.56 -3.30 -14.45
CA ASP A 194 -11.81 -4.16 -15.37
C ASP A 194 -12.59 -5.40 -15.86
N LEU A 195 -13.65 -5.80 -15.15
CA LEU A 195 -14.38 -7.05 -15.39
C LEU A 195 -15.29 -7.02 -16.63
N ASP A 196 -15.81 -5.86 -17.01
CA ASP A 196 -16.67 -5.71 -18.19
C ASP A 196 -16.66 -4.25 -18.69
N GLU A 197 -16.82 -4.07 -20.01
CA GLU A 197 -16.79 -2.76 -20.66
C GLU A 197 -17.92 -1.83 -20.18
N ASN A 198 -19.10 -2.37 -19.87
CA ASN A 198 -20.21 -1.55 -19.36
C ASN A 198 -19.89 -0.94 -17.99
N ARG A 199 -19.10 -1.64 -17.17
CA ARG A 199 -18.68 -1.14 -15.84
C ARG A 199 -17.67 -0.01 -15.95
N ARG A 200 -16.77 -0.05 -16.95
CA ARG A 200 -15.83 1.07 -17.22
C ARG A 200 -16.55 2.34 -17.65
N ASN A 201 -17.65 2.18 -18.37
CA ASN A 201 -18.49 3.28 -18.80
C ASN A 201 -19.46 3.74 -17.70
N TYR A 202 -19.42 3.19 -16.49
CA TYR A 202 -20.32 3.57 -15.41
C TYR A 202 -19.94 4.93 -14.82
N CYS A 203 -20.91 5.83 -14.71
CA CYS A 203 -20.75 7.11 -14.03
C CYS A 203 -20.95 6.92 -12.53
N PRO A 204 -19.89 7.06 -11.70
CA PRO A 204 -19.99 6.78 -10.26
C PRO A 204 -20.92 7.76 -9.52
N ALA A 205 -21.19 8.94 -10.09
CA ALA A 205 -22.03 9.94 -9.45
C ALA A 205 -23.55 9.70 -9.63
N CYS A 206 -23.99 9.19 -10.79
CA CYS A 206 -25.42 8.97 -11.04
C CYS A 206 -25.80 7.50 -11.24
N GLY A 207 -24.82 6.61 -11.29
CA GLY A 207 -25.03 5.18 -11.41
C GLY A 207 -25.53 4.71 -12.78
N ARG A 208 -25.32 5.50 -13.84
CA ARG A 208 -25.73 5.18 -15.21
C ARG A 208 -24.52 4.97 -16.11
N VAL A 209 -24.67 4.14 -17.14
CA VAL A 209 -23.66 3.97 -18.19
C VAL A 209 -23.59 5.23 -19.04
N VAL A 210 -22.38 5.73 -19.28
CA VAL A 210 -22.03 6.81 -20.18
C VAL A 210 -21.93 6.25 -21.59
N SER A 211 -22.86 6.62 -22.46
CA SER A 211 -22.80 6.24 -23.88
C SER A 211 -21.74 7.05 -24.64
N SER A 212 -21.28 6.54 -25.79
CA SER A 212 -20.25 7.20 -26.61
C SER A 212 -20.67 8.58 -27.15
N SER A 213 -21.97 8.83 -27.27
CA SER A 213 -22.54 10.12 -27.70
C SER A 213 -22.74 11.12 -26.55
N GLU A 214 -22.65 10.70 -25.30
CA GLU A 214 -22.91 11.56 -24.15
C GLU A 214 -21.67 12.40 -23.75
N PRO A 215 -21.85 13.70 -23.45
CA PRO A 215 -20.77 14.53 -22.91
C PRO A 215 -20.29 14.01 -21.55
N HIS A 216 -19.00 13.68 -21.47
CA HIS A 216 -18.36 13.19 -20.25
C HIS A 216 -16.96 13.75 -20.07
N VAL A 217 -16.38 13.47 -18.91
CA VAL A 217 -14.99 13.73 -18.58
C VAL A 217 -14.36 12.45 -18.02
N LEU A 218 -13.04 12.36 -18.10
CA LEU A 218 -12.25 11.28 -17.52
C LEU A 218 -11.70 11.74 -16.18
N ILE A 219 -11.91 10.94 -15.13
CA ILE A 219 -11.40 11.22 -13.79
C ILE A 219 -10.77 9.95 -13.21
N PRO A 220 -9.53 10.00 -12.71
CA PRO A 220 -8.55 11.05 -13.00
C PRO A 220 -8.12 11.00 -14.47
N ASN A 221 -7.83 12.16 -15.07
CA ASN A 221 -7.42 12.20 -16.48
C ASN A 221 -6.03 11.57 -16.68
N GLU A 222 -5.19 11.59 -15.63
CA GLU A 222 -3.86 10.97 -15.59
C GLU A 222 -3.88 9.47 -15.93
N TYR A 223 -4.99 8.78 -15.63
CA TYR A 223 -5.15 7.35 -15.91
C TYR A 223 -5.33 7.03 -17.40
N GLY A 224 -5.65 8.04 -18.21
CA GLY A 224 -6.03 7.86 -19.61
C GLY A 224 -7.35 7.08 -19.76
N GLU A 225 -7.80 6.93 -21.00
CA GLU A 225 -9.13 6.35 -21.32
C GLU A 225 -9.35 4.93 -20.79
N ARG A 226 -8.29 4.14 -20.62
CA ARG A 226 -8.41 2.74 -20.25
C ARG A 226 -8.77 2.53 -18.78
N LEU A 227 -8.27 3.40 -17.90
CA LEU A 227 -8.37 3.27 -16.45
C LEU A 227 -9.24 4.35 -15.81
N ALA A 228 -9.36 5.53 -16.43
CA ALA A 228 -10.14 6.62 -15.86
C ALA A 228 -11.65 6.33 -15.84
N TYR A 229 -12.34 6.79 -14.81
CA TYR A 229 -13.79 6.76 -14.74
C TYR A 229 -14.39 7.76 -15.73
N LYS A 230 -15.46 7.36 -16.41
CA LYS A 230 -16.29 8.28 -17.19
C LYS A 230 -17.33 8.92 -16.29
N LEU A 231 -17.21 10.23 -16.07
CA LEU A 231 -18.19 11.01 -15.33
C LEU A 231 -19.01 11.85 -16.31
N HIS A 232 -20.34 11.72 -16.28
CA HIS A 232 -21.23 12.61 -17.04
C HIS A 232 -20.93 14.07 -16.70
N ARG A 233 -20.82 14.95 -17.70
CA ARG A 233 -20.46 16.36 -17.48
C ARG A 233 -21.47 17.06 -16.56
N GLU A 234 -22.76 16.75 -16.69
CA GLU A 234 -23.81 17.26 -15.80
C GLU A 234 -23.60 16.87 -14.33
N CYS A 235 -23.12 15.64 -14.07
CA CYS A 235 -22.84 15.18 -12.71
C CYS A 235 -21.65 15.93 -12.11
N LEU A 236 -20.60 16.18 -12.90
CA LEU A 236 -19.47 16.99 -12.44
C LEU A 236 -19.91 18.40 -12.05
N GLU A 237 -20.70 19.07 -12.90
CA GLU A 237 -21.20 20.43 -12.60
C GLU A 237 -22.12 20.44 -11.37
N SER A 238 -22.92 19.39 -11.17
CA SER A 238 -23.70 19.25 -9.93
C SER A 238 -22.84 19.01 -8.69
N LEU A 239 -21.69 18.34 -8.81
CA LEU A 239 -20.79 18.12 -7.66
C LEU A 239 -20.05 19.41 -7.29
N LYS A 240 -19.60 20.19 -8.27
CA LYS A 240 -18.93 21.48 -8.05
C LYS A 240 -19.80 22.53 -7.35
N THR A 241 -21.12 22.44 -7.52
CA THR A 241 -22.09 23.37 -6.90
C THR A 241 -22.50 22.95 -5.48
N LYS A 242 -22.13 21.74 -5.04
CA LYS A 242 -22.43 21.19 -3.71
C LYS A 242 -21.27 21.27 -2.72
N GLY A 243 -20.06 21.61 -3.18
CA GLY A 243 -18.87 21.86 -2.35
C GLY A 243 -18.70 23.33 -2.06
#